data_AF-A0A3Q3MFL7-F1
#
_entry.id   AF-A0A3Q3MFL7-F1
#
_cell.length_a   1.000
_cell.length_b   1.000
_cell.length_c   1.000
_cell.angle_alpha   90.00
_cell.angle_beta   90.00
_cell.angle_gamma   90.00
#
_symmetry.space_group_name_H-M   'P 1'
#
loop_
_entity.id
_entity.type
_entity.pdbx_description
1 polymer ?
#
loop_
_entity_poly.entity_id
_entity_poly.type
_entity_poly.pdbx_seq_one_letter_code
_entity_poly.pdbx_strand_id
1 'polypeptide(L)'
;MESLAGYVYKAASEGRVLTLAALLLNHSEAETRYLLSYVTQLGGQRSTPLIIAARNGHDKVVRLLLDHYKVDTEQTGTVRFDGYVIDGATALWCAAGAGHFEVVRLLVSHHANVNHTTITNSTPLRAACFDGRLDIVRYLVDHNADISITNKYNNTCLMIAAYKGHTDVVKFLLEQGAEPNAKAHCGATALHFAAEAGHLEIVKELVHCQAAMVVNGHGMTPLKVAAESCKGDVVELLLAHADCDARSRIEALELLGASFANDRENYDIHKTYQYLHMSMMERYRDHENIIAKELLPPIEAYGARSECRTLEDLEAIRVDRDALHMEGLMIRERILGSDNIDVSHPIIYRGAVYADNMEFEQCIKLWLHALRLRQKGNRNTHKDLLRFAQVFSQMIHLKEQVLAAAVEQVLGCSVLEIQRSMARVGAASDSELPQAMDNYESNIFTFLYLVCISTKTTCSEEERARINKHIYNLIQLDPRSREGSSLLHLAISSTTPVDDFHTNDVCSFPNAQVTKLLLDCGARVNAIDLEGNTPLHVIVQYNRPISDFLTLHAIIISLVEAGAHTDMTNKQKKTPLDKSTTGVSEILLKTQMKMSLKCLAARAVRQHQITYRNQIPKTLEEFVEFH
;
A
#
# COMPACT_ATOMS: atom_id res chain seq x y z
N MET A 1 14.97 40.29 -7.76
CA MET A 1 13.52 40.06 -7.95
C MET A 1 13.03 38.82 -7.21
N GLU A 2 13.67 37.65 -7.33
CA GLU A 2 13.23 36.42 -6.63
C GLU A 2 13.22 36.53 -5.10
N SER A 3 14.26 37.11 -4.49
CA SER A 3 14.30 37.35 -3.03
C SER A 3 13.15 38.25 -2.57
N LEU A 4 12.83 39.30 -3.34
CA LEU A 4 11.70 40.19 -3.07
C LEU A 4 10.36 39.45 -3.19
N ALA A 5 10.20 38.58 -4.20
CA ALA A 5 9.02 37.72 -4.34
C ALA A 5 8.81 36.82 -3.12
N GLY A 6 9.90 36.29 -2.53
CA GLY A 6 9.84 35.55 -1.28
C GLY A 6 9.34 36.38 -0.09
N TYR A 7 9.74 37.65 0.03
CA TYR A 7 9.21 38.56 1.06
C TYR A 7 7.74 38.93 0.82
N VAL A 8 7.34 39.16 -0.42
CA VAL A 8 5.94 39.39 -0.82
C VAL A 8 5.08 38.19 -0.44
N TYR A 9 5.50 36.98 -0.81
CA TYR A 9 4.84 35.73 -0.45
C TYR A 9 4.72 35.58 1.07
N LYS A 10 5.81 35.82 1.82
CA LYS A 10 5.80 35.72 3.28
C LYS A 10 4.82 36.72 3.90
N ALA A 11 4.85 37.98 3.48
CA ALA A 11 3.93 39.01 3.96
C ALA A 11 2.46 38.66 3.68
N ALA A 12 2.17 38.10 2.50
CA ALA A 12 0.83 37.62 2.14
C ALA A 12 0.41 36.42 2.99
N SER A 13 1.31 35.45 3.20
CA SER A 13 1.05 34.24 3.98
C SER A 13 0.80 34.50 5.47
N GLU A 14 1.40 35.57 6.02
CA GLU A 14 1.27 35.98 7.42
C GLU A 14 0.22 37.07 7.64
N GLY A 15 -0.52 37.49 6.61
CA GLY A 15 -1.57 38.50 6.74
C GLY A 15 -1.06 39.93 6.97
N ARG A 16 0.21 40.22 6.70
CA ARG A 16 0.84 41.53 6.95
C ARG A 16 0.52 42.53 5.83
N VAL A 17 -0.73 43.00 5.77
CA VAL A 17 -1.25 43.85 4.68
C VAL A 17 -0.44 45.13 4.44
N LEU A 18 -0.01 45.83 5.50
CA LEU A 18 0.78 47.07 5.36
C LEU A 18 2.19 46.80 4.83
N THR A 19 2.82 45.72 5.32
CA THR A 19 4.13 45.28 4.83
C THR A 19 4.04 44.86 3.36
N LEU A 20 3.00 44.11 2.99
CA LEU A 20 2.76 43.71 1.61
C LEU A 20 2.55 44.92 0.70
N ALA A 21 1.73 45.90 1.12
CA ALA A 21 1.52 47.13 0.38
C ALA A 21 2.85 47.89 0.17
N ALA A 22 3.67 48.02 1.22
CA ALA A 22 4.98 48.67 1.12
C ALA A 22 5.95 47.94 0.19
N LEU A 23 5.93 46.59 0.17
CA LEU A 23 6.77 45.77 -0.71
C LEU A 23 6.37 45.84 -2.18
N LEU A 24 5.11 46.19 -2.47
CA LEU A 24 4.58 46.31 -3.83
C LEU A 24 4.56 47.77 -4.34
N LEU A 25 4.73 48.74 -3.45
CA LEU A 25 4.75 50.17 -3.77
C LEU A 25 5.98 50.53 -4.60
N ASN A 26 5.84 51.48 -5.53
CA ASN A 26 6.91 52.01 -6.39
C ASN A 26 7.51 51.01 -7.41
N HIS A 27 6.84 49.88 -7.65
CA HIS A 27 7.19 48.95 -8.72
C HIS A 27 6.37 49.23 -9.99
N SER A 28 6.96 48.95 -11.15
CA SER A 28 6.25 48.98 -12.42
C SER A 28 5.18 47.87 -12.47
N GLU A 29 4.15 48.04 -13.30
CA GLU A 29 3.09 47.03 -13.45
C GLU A 29 3.64 45.65 -13.81
N ALA A 30 4.69 45.59 -14.65
CA ALA A 30 5.35 44.35 -15.04
C ALA A 30 6.06 43.67 -13.86
N GLU A 31 6.76 44.44 -13.01
CA GLU A 31 7.42 43.91 -11.81
C GLU A 31 6.41 43.43 -10.78
N THR A 32 5.35 44.21 -10.54
CA THR A 32 4.28 43.82 -9.63
C THR A 32 3.57 42.55 -10.09
N ARG A 33 3.29 42.43 -11.40
CA ARG A 33 2.73 41.20 -11.98
C ARG A 33 3.67 40.02 -11.76
N TYR A 34 4.97 40.18 -12.00
CA TYR A 34 5.98 39.14 -11.72
C TYR A 34 5.97 38.70 -10.25
N LEU A 35 6.00 39.66 -9.31
CA LEU A 35 6.04 39.38 -7.87
C LEU A 35 4.79 38.62 -7.40
N LEU A 36 3.62 38.97 -7.95
CA LEU A 36 2.33 38.38 -7.59
C LEU A 36 2.03 37.06 -8.33
N SER A 37 2.67 36.80 -9.47
CA SER A 37 2.60 35.51 -10.17
C SER A 37 3.71 34.54 -9.77
N TYR A 38 4.69 34.97 -8.97
CA TYR A 38 5.82 34.14 -8.58
C TYR A 38 5.37 32.99 -7.66
N VAL A 39 5.61 31.75 -8.11
CA VAL A 39 5.26 30.54 -7.36
C VAL A 39 6.36 30.24 -6.36
N THR A 40 6.08 30.42 -5.08
CA THR A 40 7.02 30.12 -4.00
C THR A 40 6.86 28.69 -3.53
N GLN A 41 7.98 27.98 -3.41
CA GLN A 41 8.02 26.63 -2.84
C GLN A 41 8.42 26.69 -1.36
N LEU A 42 7.49 26.39 -0.46
CA LEU A 42 7.74 26.39 0.99
C LEU A 42 6.97 25.25 1.66
N GLY A 43 7.66 24.45 2.50
CA GLY A 43 7.01 23.37 3.26
C GLY A 43 6.32 22.32 2.39
N GLY A 44 6.84 22.06 1.18
CA GLY A 44 6.23 21.14 0.22
C GLY A 44 4.93 21.64 -0.43
N GLN A 45 4.64 22.94 -0.33
CA GLN A 45 3.60 23.64 -1.08
C GLN A 45 4.25 24.50 -2.17
N ARG A 46 3.57 24.69 -3.30
CA ARG A 46 3.96 25.58 -4.40
C ARG A 46 2.78 26.50 -4.68
N SER A 47 2.84 27.75 -4.23
CA SER A 47 1.69 28.65 -4.38
C SER A 47 2.09 30.10 -4.57
N THR A 48 1.15 30.91 -5.06
CA THR A 48 1.32 32.35 -5.25
C THR A 48 0.89 33.12 -3.99
N PRO A 49 1.25 34.41 -3.85
CA PRO A 49 0.81 35.24 -2.73
C PRO A 49 -0.71 35.27 -2.52
N LEU A 50 -1.51 35.27 -3.60
CA LEU A 50 -2.97 35.24 -3.51
C LEU A 50 -3.48 33.91 -2.95
N ILE A 51 -2.97 32.78 -3.46
CA ILE A 51 -3.38 31.44 -3.02
C ILE A 51 -3.08 31.24 -1.53
N ILE A 52 -1.87 31.58 -1.07
CA ILE A 52 -1.50 31.36 0.34
C ILE A 52 -2.26 32.31 1.29
N ALA A 53 -2.53 33.55 0.86
CA ALA A 53 -3.35 34.48 1.63
C ALA A 53 -4.80 33.98 1.75
N ALA A 54 -5.35 33.46 0.66
CA ALA A 54 -6.70 32.92 0.63
C ALA A 54 -6.84 31.64 1.48
N ARG A 55 -5.87 30.72 1.36
CA ARG A 55 -5.77 29.50 2.17
C ARG A 55 -5.70 29.77 3.67
N ASN A 56 -5.04 30.86 4.07
CA ASN A 56 -4.86 31.21 5.48
C ASN A 56 -5.91 32.20 6.01
N GLY A 57 -6.89 32.59 5.18
CA GLY A 57 -8.02 33.41 5.62
C GLY A 57 -7.74 34.91 5.75
N HIS A 58 -6.69 35.43 5.11
CA HIS A 58 -6.27 36.83 5.24
C HIS A 58 -7.08 37.76 4.32
N ASP A 59 -8.34 38.02 4.68
CA ASP A 59 -9.29 38.82 3.88
C ASP A 59 -8.74 40.20 3.47
N LYS A 60 -8.04 40.91 4.38
CA LYS A 60 -7.45 42.22 4.08
C LYS A 60 -6.35 42.15 3.04
N VAL A 61 -5.54 41.09 3.06
CA VAL A 61 -4.50 40.85 2.05
C VAL A 61 -5.14 40.52 0.72
N VAL A 62 -6.12 39.60 0.71
CA VAL A 62 -6.84 39.21 -0.51
C VAL A 62 -7.52 40.43 -1.14
N ARG A 63 -8.21 41.25 -0.34
CA ARG A 63 -8.84 42.51 -0.78
C ARG A 63 -7.81 43.45 -1.40
N LEU A 64 -6.68 43.69 -0.73
CA LEU A 64 -5.59 44.52 -1.27
C LEU A 64 -5.12 44.02 -2.64
N LEU A 65 -4.88 42.72 -2.77
CA LEU A 65 -4.40 42.10 -4.02
C LEU A 65 -5.43 42.21 -5.16
N LEU A 66 -6.72 42.03 -4.87
CA LEU A 66 -7.78 42.09 -5.87
C LEU A 66 -8.12 43.53 -6.27
N ASP A 67 -8.38 44.41 -5.30
CA ASP A 67 -8.85 45.79 -5.55
C ASP A 67 -7.78 46.67 -6.19
N HIS A 68 -6.54 46.60 -5.68
CA HIS A 68 -5.49 47.53 -6.07
C HIS A 68 -4.53 46.99 -7.13
N TYR A 69 -4.33 45.66 -7.17
CA TYR A 69 -3.35 45.03 -8.05
C TYR A 69 -3.95 44.14 -9.13
N LYS A 70 -5.28 43.92 -9.13
CA LYS A 70 -6.02 43.15 -10.14
C LYS A 70 -5.35 41.80 -10.44
N VAL A 71 -4.95 41.09 -9.38
CA VAL A 71 -4.32 39.78 -9.50
C VAL A 71 -5.29 38.78 -10.14
N ASP A 72 -4.76 37.96 -11.04
CA ASP A 72 -5.50 36.86 -11.65
C ASP A 72 -5.97 35.85 -10.59
N THR A 73 -7.29 35.67 -10.48
CA THR A 73 -7.93 34.74 -9.54
C THR A 73 -7.75 33.29 -9.94
N GLU A 74 -7.40 33.03 -11.19
CA GLU A 74 -7.29 31.69 -11.78
C GLU A 74 -5.87 31.12 -11.70
N GLN A 75 -4.97 31.80 -10.98
CA GLN A 75 -3.68 31.22 -10.61
C GLN A 75 -3.88 29.91 -9.85
N THR A 76 -3.11 28.89 -10.24
CA THR A 76 -3.15 27.57 -9.61
C THR A 76 -1.84 27.25 -8.90
N GLY A 77 -1.95 26.42 -7.86
CA GLY A 77 -0.81 25.95 -7.09
C GLY A 77 -0.99 24.52 -6.59
N THR A 78 0.08 24.03 -5.96
CA THR A 78 0.12 22.80 -5.19
C THR A 78 0.02 23.14 -3.71
N VAL A 79 -1.10 22.79 -3.07
CA VAL A 79 -1.35 23.07 -1.65
C VAL A 79 -1.45 21.79 -0.83
N ARG A 80 -1.29 21.92 0.49
CA ARG A 80 -1.44 20.79 1.42
C ARG A 80 -2.64 21.01 2.34
N PHE A 81 -3.53 20.02 2.39
CA PHE A 81 -4.70 19.94 3.28
C PHE A 81 -4.69 18.57 3.96
N ASP A 82 -4.73 18.52 5.30
CA ASP A 82 -4.77 17.28 6.10
C ASP A 82 -3.74 16.22 5.68
N GLY A 83 -2.53 16.66 5.30
CA GLY A 83 -1.46 15.77 4.84
C GLY A 83 -1.52 15.39 3.35
N TYR A 84 -2.61 15.69 2.65
CA TYR A 84 -2.77 15.46 1.20
C TYR A 84 -2.21 16.63 0.38
N VAL A 85 -1.54 16.30 -0.72
CA VAL A 85 -1.07 17.26 -1.72
C VAL A 85 -2.14 17.40 -2.80
N ILE A 86 -2.59 18.63 -3.03
CA ILE A 86 -3.62 18.97 -4.02
C ILE A 86 -2.99 19.87 -5.08
N ASP A 87 -2.94 19.37 -6.31
CA ASP A 87 -2.41 20.10 -7.46
C ASP A 87 -3.53 20.79 -8.26
N GLY A 88 -3.22 21.97 -8.79
CA GLY A 88 -4.16 22.77 -9.58
C GLY A 88 -5.19 23.54 -8.74
N ALA A 89 -4.92 23.77 -7.46
CA ALA A 89 -5.86 24.49 -6.59
C ALA A 89 -5.76 26.01 -6.80
N THR A 90 -6.91 26.67 -7.00
CA THR A 90 -7.02 28.14 -7.02
C THR A 90 -7.17 28.73 -5.62
N ALA A 91 -7.02 30.04 -5.51
CA ALA A 91 -7.30 30.76 -4.26
C ALA A 91 -8.74 30.51 -3.75
N LEU A 92 -9.72 30.44 -4.66
CA LEU A 92 -11.12 30.16 -4.31
C LEU A 92 -11.29 28.74 -3.76
N TRP A 93 -10.66 27.75 -4.41
CA TRP A 93 -10.68 26.38 -3.93
C TRP A 93 -10.10 26.26 -2.52
N CYS A 94 -8.95 26.92 -2.27
CA CYS A 94 -8.31 26.91 -0.95
C CYS A 94 -9.16 27.59 0.12
N ALA A 95 -9.74 28.76 -0.17
CA ALA A 95 -10.58 29.48 0.78
C ALA A 95 -11.86 28.69 1.12
N ALA A 96 -12.46 28.05 0.12
CA ALA A 96 -13.64 27.22 0.31
C ALA A 96 -13.36 25.98 1.16
N GLY A 97 -12.28 25.25 0.87
CA GLY A 97 -11.87 24.07 1.64
C GLY A 97 -11.31 24.36 3.03
N ALA A 98 -10.85 25.59 3.29
CA ALA A 98 -10.39 26.03 4.62
C ALA A 98 -11.47 26.75 5.45
N GLY A 99 -12.69 26.91 4.89
CA GLY A 99 -13.79 27.52 5.62
C GLY A 99 -13.72 29.04 5.80
N HIS A 100 -13.03 29.74 4.90
CA HIS A 100 -12.83 31.21 4.96
C HIS A 100 -13.88 31.96 4.14
N PHE A 101 -15.09 32.06 4.68
CA PHE A 101 -16.26 32.64 3.99
C PHE A 101 -16.05 34.05 3.42
N GLU A 102 -15.46 34.98 4.17
CA GLU A 102 -15.22 36.35 3.68
C GLU A 102 -14.23 36.39 2.51
N VAL A 103 -13.25 35.48 2.48
CA VAL A 103 -12.32 35.35 1.35
C VAL A 103 -13.03 34.78 0.12
N VAL A 104 -13.90 33.77 0.30
CA VAL A 104 -14.75 33.23 -0.78
C VAL A 104 -15.59 34.34 -1.39
N ARG A 105 -16.27 35.14 -0.56
CA ARG A 105 -17.08 36.28 -1.02
C ARG A 105 -16.27 37.27 -1.85
N LEU A 106 -15.09 37.67 -1.36
CA LEU A 106 -14.19 38.57 -2.07
C LEU A 106 -13.81 38.00 -3.44
N LEU A 107 -13.32 36.75 -3.49
CA LEU A 107 -12.89 36.13 -4.75
C LEU A 107 -14.02 36.03 -5.77
N VAL A 108 -15.21 35.58 -5.36
CA VAL A 108 -16.39 35.48 -6.23
C VAL A 108 -16.86 36.86 -6.70
N SER A 109 -16.83 37.88 -5.83
CA SER A 109 -17.16 39.26 -6.23
C SER A 109 -16.19 39.87 -7.24
N HIS A 110 -14.97 39.32 -7.31
CA HIS A 110 -13.95 39.63 -8.32
C HIS A 110 -13.94 38.63 -9.49
N HIS A 111 -15.07 37.95 -9.73
CA HIS A 111 -15.28 37.06 -10.88
C HIS A 111 -14.38 35.82 -10.92
N ALA A 112 -13.90 35.34 -9.77
CA ALA A 112 -13.23 34.04 -9.71
C ALA A 112 -14.19 32.93 -10.20
N ASN A 113 -13.67 31.99 -11.00
CA ASN A 113 -14.47 30.90 -11.54
C ASN A 113 -14.89 29.93 -10.42
N VAL A 114 -16.16 29.97 -10.04
CA VAL A 114 -16.78 29.11 -9.01
C VAL A 114 -16.68 27.60 -9.31
N ASN A 115 -16.46 27.24 -10.57
CA ASN A 115 -16.35 25.86 -11.04
C ASN A 115 -14.93 25.46 -11.45
N HIS A 116 -13.91 26.28 -11.14
CA HIS A 116 -12.51 25.92 -11.45
C HIS A 116 -12.12 24.61 -10.75
N THR A 117 -11.67 23.63 -11.51
CA THR A 117 -11.32 22.33 -10.96
C THR A 117 -9.82 22.17 -10.72
N THR A 118 -9.46 21.48 -9.64
CA THR A 118 -8.11 20.94 -9.47
C THR A 118 -7.78 19.89 -10.55
N ILE A 119 -6.53 19.40 -10.59
CA ILE A 119 -6.14 18.29 -11.50
C ILE A 119 -6.99 17.02 -11.25
N THR A 120 -7.52 16.85 -10.04
CA THR A 120 -8.40 15.72 -9.69
C THR A 120 -9.88 16.00 -9.95
N ASN A 121 -10.18 17.04 -10.73
CA ASN A 121 -11.52 17.51 -11.04
C ASN A 121 -12.32 17.97 -9.80
N SER A 122 -11.66 18.46 -8.75
CA SER A 122 -12.33 18.92 -7.52
C SER A 122 -12.67 20.41 -7.60
N THR A 123 -13.95 20.77 -7.46
CA THR A 123 -14.43 22.17 -7.45
C THR A 123 -14.30 22.82 -6.06
N PRO A 124 -14.35 24.16 -5.96
CA PRO A 124 -14.47 24.87 -4.67
C PRO A 124 -15.70 24.43 -3.88
N LEU A 125 -16.83 24.18 -4.55
CA LEU A 125 -18.04 23.64 -3.93
C LEU A 125 -17.75 22.29 -3.26
N ARG A 126 -17.09 21.37 -3.98
CA ARG A 126 -16.69 20.08 -3.42
C ARG A 126 -15.76 20.23 -2.20
N ALA A 127 -14.84 21.19 -2.24
CA ALA A 127 -13.96 21.48 -1.10
C ALA A 127 -14.74 21.98 0.13
N ALA A 128 -15.71 22.88 -0.05
CA ALA A 128 -16.58 23.33 1.03
C ALA A 128 -17.49 22.21 1.56
N CYS A 129 -17.98 21.32 0.70
CA CYS A 129 -18.74 20.13 1.11
C CYS A 129 -17.89 19.12 1.90
N PHE A 130 -16.58 19.05 1.66
CA PHE A 130 -15.67 18.21 2.45
C PHE A 130 -15.51 18.75 3.88
N ASP A 131 -15.40 20.07 4.04
CA ASP A 131 -15.23 20.72 5.34
C ASP A 131 -16.56 20.93 6.11
N GLY A 132 -17.70 20.82 5.42
CA GLY A 132 -19.03 20.93 6.04
C GLY A 132 -19.52 22.37 6.21
N ARG A 133 -19.02 23.29 5.37
CA ARG A 133 -19.29 24.73 5.50
C ARG A 133 -20.52 25.13 4.72
N LEU A 134 -21.70 24.90 5.31
CA LEU A 134 -22.99 25.17 4.66
C LEU A 134 -23.14 26.63 4.21
N ASP A 135 -22.57 27.58 4.95
CA ASP A 135 -22.49 29.01 4.59
C ASP A 135 -21.80 29.21 3.24
N ILE A 136 -20.64 28.59 3.04
CA ILE A 136 -19.88 28.63 1.79
C ILE A 136 -20.58 27.84 0.69
N VAL A 137 -21.06 26.63 0.98
CA VAL A 137 -21.77 25.78 0.02
C VAL A 137 -22.97 26.53 -0.58
N ARG A 138 -23.80 27.13 0.28
CA ARG A 138 -24.97 27.92 -0.15
C ARG A 138 -24.54 29.10 -1.00
N TYR A 139 -23.56 29.87 -0.55
CA TYR A 139 -23.09 31.04 -1.29
C TYR A 139 -22.54 30.65 -2.67
N LEU A 140 -21.77 29.57 -2.78
CA LEU A 140 -21.24 29.11 -4.06
C LEU A 140 -22.37 28.66 -5.01
N VAL A 141 -23.36 27.92 -4.52
CA VAL A 141 -24.52 27.50 -5.32
C VAL A 141 -25.35 28.70 -5.78
N ASP A 142 -25.59 29.67 -4.90
CA ASP A 142 -26.28 30.94 -5.22
C ASP A 142 -25.52 31.76 -6.29
N HIS A 143 -24.23 31.48 -6.49
CA HIS A 143 -23.36 32.10 -7.51
C HIS A 143 -23.00 31.13 -8.63
N ASN A 144 -23.90 30.20 -8.96
CA ASN A 144 -23.84 29.30 -10.11
C ASN A 144 -22.74 28.21 -10.04
N ALA A 145 -22.35 27.79 -8.83
CA ALA A 145 -21.56 26.56 -8.69
C ALA A 145 -22.39 25.34 -9.10
N ASP A 146 -21.83 24.51 -9.97
CA ASP A 146 -22.50 23.33 -10.52
C ASP A 146 -22.34 22.14 -9.57
N ILE A 147 -23.45 21.74 -8.95
CA ILE A 147 -23.52 20.62 -8.01
C ILE A 147 -23.23 19.25 -8.66
N SER A 148 -23.33 19.17 -10.00
CA SER A 148 -23.16 17.93 -10.77
C SER A 148 -21.71 17.62 -11.13
N ILE A 149 -20.78 18.59 -11.01
CA ILE A 149 -19.37 18.35 -11.30
C ILE A 149 -18.78 17.38 -10.27
N THR A 150 -18.33 16.23 -10.76
CA THR A 150 -17.71 15.18 -9.96
C THR A 150 -16.19 15.25 -10.02
N ASN A 151 -15.52 14.64 -9.05
CA ASN A 151 -14.07 14.48 -9.14
C ASN A 151 -13.69 13.42 -10.21
N LYS A 152 -12.39 13.19 -10.43
CA LYS A 152 -11.87 12.18 -11.38
C LYS A 152 -12.30 10.73 -11.10
N TYR A 153 -12.98 10.46 -9.98
CA TYR A 153 -13.51 9.16 -9.59
C TYR A 153 -15.04 9.11 -9.66
N ASN A 154 -15.66 10.12 -10.28
CA ASN A 154 -17.09 10.36 -10.31
C ASN A 154 -17.75 10.53 -8.93
N ASN A 155 -16.99 10.97 -7.92
CA ASN A 155 -17.55 11.29 -6.61
C ASN A 155 -18.19 12.68 -6.62
N THR A 156 -19.48 12.76 -6.27
CA THR A 156 -20.26 14.01 -6.22
C THR A 156 -20.04 14.78 -4.91
N CYS A 157 -20.47 16.04 -4.87
CA CYS A 157 -20.53 16.84 -3.63
C CYS A 157 -21.39 16.17 -2.55
N LEU A 158 -22.53 15.58 -2.94
CA LEU A 158 -23.42 14.84 -2.05
C LEU A 158 -22.71 13.64 -1.41
N MET A 159 -21.95 12.86 -2.19
CA MET A 159 -21.22 11.70 -1.68
C MET A 159 -20.17 12.08 -0.63
N ILE A 160 -19.42 13.16 -0.84
CA ILE A 160 -18.38 13.55 0.13
C ILE A 160 -18.98 14.16 1.40
N ALA A 161 -20.05 14.95 1.28
CA ALA A 161 -20.77 15.45 2.44
C ALA A 161 -21.39 14.30 3.26
N ALA A 162 -21.97 13.31 2.56
CA ALA A 162 -22.53 12.12 3.16
C ALA A 162 -21.47 11.27 3.88
N TYR A 163 -20.31 11.05 3.28
CA TYR A 163 -19.18 10.34 3.92
C TYR A 163 -18.67 11.07 5.17
N LYS A 164 -18.58 12.40 5.11
CA LYS A 164 -18.03 13.23 6.18
C LYS A 164 -19.00 13.52 7.32
N GLY A 165 -20.28 13.22 7.17
CA GLY A 165 -21.27 13.38 8.24
C GLY A 165 -21.92 14.76 8.30
N HIS A 166 -21.83 15.55 7.22
CA HIS A 166 -22.34 16.92 7.18
C HIS A 166 -23.83 16.94 6.79
N THR A 167 -24.69 16.58 7.74
CA THR A 167 -26.14 16.41 7.53
C THR A 167 -26.83 17.64 6.95
N ASP A 168 -26.45 18.83 7.39
CA ASP A 168 -27.01 20.11 6.94
C ASP A 168 -26.63 20.43 5.49
N VAL A 169 -25.39 20.14 5.09
CA VAL A 169 -24.92 20.21 3.70
C VAL A 169 -25.62 19.18 2.83
N VAL A 170 -25.79 17.94 3.29
CA VAL A 170 -26.52 16.90 2.55
C VAL A 170 -27.95 17.33 2.26
N LYS A 171 -28.68 17.78 3.28
CA LYS A 171 -30.06 18.27 3.12
C LYS A 171 -30.13 19.39 2.09
N PHE A 172 -29.27 20.39 2.22
CA PHE A 172 -29.22 21.49 1.27
C PHE A 172 -28.93 21.01 -0.16
N LEU A 173 -27.95 20.12 -0.37
CA LEU A 173 -27.64 19.62 -1.71
C LEU A 173 -28.81 18.84 -2.33
N LEU A 174 -29.53 18.04 -1.53
CA LEU A 174 -30.73 17.32 -1.99
C LEU A 174 -31.87 18.31 -2.34
N GLU A 175 -32.08 19.34 -1.53
CA GLU A 175 -33.03 20.44 -1.82
C GLU A 175 -32.68 21.18 -3.12
N GLN A 176 -31.39 21.30 -3.45
CA GLN A 176 -30.92 21.89 -4.70
C GLN A 176 -30.92 20.90 -5.89
N GLY A 177 -31.47 19.70 -5.73
CA GLY A 177 -31.63 18.73 -6.81
C GLY A 177 -30.41 17.85 -7.08
N ALA A 178 -29.51 17.67 -6.10
CA ALA A 178 -28.43 16.69 -6.21
C ALA A 178 -29.00 15.28 -6.35
N GLU A 179 -28.52 14.51 -7.34
CA GLU A 179 -28.98 13.15 -7.63
C GLU A 179 -28.49 12.15 -6.54
N PRO A 180 -29.37 11.60 -5.68
CA PRO A 180 -28.98 10.67 -4.62
C PRO A 180 -28.46 9.33 -5.14
N ASN A 181 -28.87 8.92 -6.35
CA ASN A 181 -28.50 7.64 -6.96
C ASN A 181 -27.29 7.73 -7.90
N ALA A 182 -26.61 8.88 -7.96
CA ALA A 182 -25.38 9.02 -8.71
C ALA A 182 -24.35 7.98 -8.24
N LYS A 183 -23.57 7.43 -9.18
CA LYS A 183 -22.60 6.36 -8.91
C LYS A 183 -21.18 6.83 -9.14
N ALA A 184 -20.32 6.61 -8.16
CA ALA A 184 -18.87 6.70 -8.31
C ALA A 184 -18.37 5.66 -9.33
N HIS A 185 -17.11 5.76 -9.77
CA HIS A 185 -16.52 4.76 -10.66
C HIS A 185 -16.49 3.34 -10.06
N CYS A 186 -16.40 3.22 -8.74
CA CYS A 186 -16.53 1.93 -8.04
C CYS A 186 -17.99 1.48 -7.86
N GLY A 187 -18.97 2.18 -8.43
CA GLY A 187 -20.39 1.88 -8.33
C GLY A 187 -21.06 2.32 -7.02
N ALA A 188 -20.31 2.87 -6.06
CA ALA A 188 -20.85 3.36 -4.79
C ALA A 188 -21.70 4.63 -4.97
N THR A 189 -22.74 4.77 -4.14
CA THR A 189 -23.66 5.93 -4.08
C THR A 189 -23.44 6.71 -2.79
N ALA A 190 -24.10 7.87 -2.63
CA ALA A 190 -24.07 8.60 -1.36
C ALA A 190 -24.55 7.75 -0.17
N LEU A 191 -25.53 6.86 -0.42
CA LEU A 191 -26.06 5.94 0.58
C LEU A 191 -25.01 4.91 1.04
N HIS A 192 -24.13 4.44 0.14
CA HIS A 192 -23.02 3.55 0.53
C HIS A 192 -22.06 4.26 1.49
N PHE A 193 -21.64 5.48 1.15
CA PHE A 193 -20.70 6.25 1.97
C PHE A 193 -21.27 6.63 3.35
N ALA A 194 -22.55 7.03 3.40
CA ALA A 194 -23.23 7.30 4.67
C ALA A 194 -23.38 6.03 5.52
N ALA A 195 -23.67 4.90 4.87
CA ALA A 195 -23.83 3.61 5.53
C ALA A 195 -22.51 3.05 6.09
N GLU A 196 -21.41 3.17 5.34
CA GLU A 196 -20.06 2.81 5.78
C GLU A 196 -19.64 3.62 7.01
N ALA A 197 -19.85 4.94 6.96
CA ALA A 197 -19.44 5.84 8.03
C ALA A 197 -20.38 5.80 9.25
N GLY A 198 -21.59 5.24 9.11
CA GLY A 198 -22.56 5.13 10.21
C GLY A 198 -23.38 6.40 10.46
N HIS A 199 -23.49 7.31 9.48
CA HIS A 199 -24.20 8.58 9.64
C HIS A 199 -25.71 8.39 9.50
N LEU A 200 -26.35 7.87 10.56
CA LEU A 200 -27.76 7.46 10.57
C LEU A 200 -28.73 8.53 10.07
N GLU A 201 -28.56 9.80 10.48
CA GLU A 201 -29.45 10.89 10.05
C GLU A 201 -29.32 11.19 8.55
N ILE A 202 -28.13 11.04 7.98
CA ILE A 202 -27.90 11.18 6.54
C ILE A 202 -28.53 10.00 5.78
N VAL A 203 -28.40 8.79 6.32
CA VAL A 203 -29.05 7.60 5.72
C VAL A 203 -30.57 7.79 5.68
N LYS A 204 -31.18 8.29 6.77
CA LYS A 204 -32.61 8.62 6.82
C LYS A 204 -32.99 9.63 5.73
N GLU A 205 -32.21 10.70 5.59
CA GLU A 205 -32.47 11.73 4.58
C GLU A 205 -32.39 11.18 3.15
N LEU A 206 -31.34 10.40 2.85
CA LEU A 206 -31.16 9.78 1.54
C LEU A 206 -32.31 8.80 1.21
N VAL A 207 -32.72 7.97 2.17
CA VAL A 207 -33.88 7.09 2.02
C VAL A 207 -35.16 7.89 1.81
N HIS A 208 -35.35 8.99 2.54
CA HIS A 208 -36.50 9.88 2.34
C HIS A 208 -36.54 10.46 0.92
N CYS A 209 -35.38 10.79 0.36
CA CYS A 209 -35.19 11.23 -1.02
C CYS A 209 -35.10 10.08 -2.05
N GLN A 210 -35.64 8.89 -1.74
CA GLN A 210 -35.71 7.73 -2.66
C GLN A 210 -34.34 7.24 -3.17
N ALA A 211 -33.30 7.30 -2.34
CA ALA A 211 -32.04 6.63 -2.61
C ALA A 211 -32.23 5.10 -2.61
N ALA A 212 -31.88 4.45 -3.72
CA ALA A 212 -32.04 3.01 -3.90
C ALA A 212 -30.86 2.23 -3.28
N MET A 213 -31.15 1.03 -2.77
CA MET A 213 -30.15 0.11 -2.22
C MET A 213 -29.42 -0.71 -3.31
N VAL A 214 -28.79 -0.02 -4.26
CA VAL A 214 -28.11 -0.64 -5.40
C VAL A 214 -26.82 -1.36 -5.01
N VAL A 215 -26.41 -2.34 -5.82
CA VAL A 215 -25.13 -3.04 -5.66
C VAL A 215 -23.98 -2.20 -6.27
N ASN A 216 -22.87 -2.06 -5.54
CA ASN A 216 -21.65 -1.42 -6.02
C ASN A 216 -20.73 -2.40 -6.79
N GLY A 217 -19.59 -1.93 -7.29
CA GLY A 217 -18.62 -2.73 -8.04
C GLY A 217 -17.94 -3.84 -7.24
N HIS A 218 -18.11 -3.87 -5.92
CA HIS A 218 -17.63 -4.93 -5.02
C HIS A 218 -18.71 -5.96 -4.67
N GLY A 219 -19.90 -5.86 -5.28
CA GLY A 219 -21.01 -6.76 -4.97
C GLY A 219 -21.75 -6.43 -3.67
N MET A 220 -21.54 -5.23 -3.10
CA MET A 220 -22.15 -4.82 -1.84
C MET A 220 -23.27 -3.81 -2.07
N THR A 221 -24.39 -4.00 -1.38
CA THR A 221 -25.42 -2.96 -1.19
C THR A 221 -25.03 -2.04 -0.02
N PRO A 222 -25.66 -0.87 0.17
CA PRO A 222 -25.42 -0.05 1.35
C PRO A 222 -25.69 -0.79 2.67
N LEU A 223 -26.66 -1.70 2.68
CA LEU A 223 -26.97 -2.55 3.83
C LEU A 223 -25.81 -3.52 4.12
N LYS A 224 -25.22 -4.16 3.10
CA LYS A 224 -24.02 -5.01 3.29
C LYS A 224 -22.82 -4.19 3.75
N VAL A 225 -22.63 -2.98 3.23
CA VAL A 225 -21.56 -2.07 3.66
C VAL A 225 -21.72 -1.65 5.13
N ALA A 226 -22.94 -1.32 5.57
CA ALA A 226 -23.22 -1.03 6.98
C ALA A 226 -22.95 -2.24 7.88
N ALA A 227 -23.39 -3.44 7.45
CA ALA A 227 -23.17 -4.68 8.17
C ALA A 227 -21.67 -5.01 8.32
N GLU A 228 -20.92 -4.90 7.22
CA GLU A 228 -19.47 -5.08 7.18
C GLU A 228 -18.73 -4.08 8.09
N SER A 229 -19.21 -2.84 8.15
CA SER A 229 -18.60 -1.74 8.93
C SER A 229 -19.09 -1.67 10.39
N CYS A 230 -19.76 -2.72 10.88
CA CYS A 230 -20.33 -2.81 12.24
C CYS A 230 -21.32 -1.69 12.60
N LYS A 231 -22.05 -1.12 11.63
CA LYS A 231 -23.01 -0.02 11.84
C LYS A 231 -24.42 -0.54 12.14
N GLY A 232 -24.59 -1.16 13.31
CA GLY A 232 -25.84 -1.81 13.74
C GLY A 232 -27.09 -0.93 13.56
N ASP A 233 -27.06 0.33 14.02
CA ASP A 233 -28.21 1.24 13.93
C ASP A 233 -28.62 1.53 12.47
N VAL A 234 -27.63 1.62 11.56
CA VAL A 234 -27.89 1.81 10.13
C VAL A 234 -28.45 0.55 9.50
N VAL A 235 -27.93 -0.63 9.88
CA VAL A 235 -28.49 -1.92 9.45
C VAL A 235 -29.96 -2.01 9.87
N GLU A 236 -30.27 -1.78 11.15
CA GLU A 236 -31.64 -1.84 11.66
C GLU A 236 -32.60 -0.89 10.93
N LEU A 237 -32.14 0.31 10.58
CA LEU A 237 -32.91 1.25 9.76
C LEU A 237 -33.14 0.72 8.34
N LEU A 238 -32.08 0.25 7.66
CA LEU A 238 -32.15 -0.22 6.28
C LEU A 238 -32.89 -1.56 6.14
N LEU A 239 -32.96 -2.36 7.20
CA LEU A 239 -33.79 -3.56 7.25
C LEU A 239 -35.28 -3.23 7.11
N ALA A 240 -35.73 -2.03 7.50
CA ALA A 240 -37.12 -1.59 7.32
C ALA A 240 -37.39 -1.01 5.92
N HIS A 241 -36.37 -0.90 5.06
CA HIS A 241 -36.50 -0.33 3.72
C HIS A 241 -37.27 -1.26 2.77
N ALA A 242 -38.05 -0.68 1.85
CA ALA A 242 -38.89 -1.43 0.91
C ALA A 242 -38.08 -2.34 -0.03
N ASP A 243 -36.87 -1.93 -0.40
CA ASP A 243 -35.96 -2.71 -1.26
C ASP A 243 -35.29 -3.90 -0.54
N CYS A 244 -35.49 -4.07 0.77
CA CYS A 244 -34.85 -5.14 1.55
C CYS A 244 -35.69 -6.43 1.54
N ASP A 245 -35.39 -7.33 0.61
CA ASP A 245 -35.96 -8.68 0.60
C ASP A 245 -35.52 -9.55 1.81
N ALA A 246 -36.17 -10.70 1.98
CA ALA A 246 -35.91 -11.61 3.08
C ALA A 246 -34.46 -12.15 3.08
N ARG A 247 -33.89 -12.41 1.89
CA ARG A 247 -32.54 -12.95 1.76
C ARG A 247 -31.48 -11.91 2.15
N SER A 248 -31.66 -10.68 1.67
CA SER A 248 -30.81 -9.53 1.99
C SER A 248 -30.84 -9.19 3.47
N ARG A 249 -32.01 -9.30 4.11
CA ARG A 249 -32.18 -9.16 5.56
C ARG A 249 -31.37 -10.19 6.34
N ILE A 250 -31.50 -11.46 5.98
CA ILE A 250 -30.75 -12.56 6.61
C ILE A 250 -29.24 -12.35 6.43
N GLU A 251 -28.80 -12.11 5.20
CA GLU A 251 -27.37 -11.90 4.90
C GLU A 251 -26.80 -10.68 5.63
N ALA A 252 -27.55 -9.59 5.76
CA ALA A 252 -27.11 -8.42 6.48
C ALA A 252 -26.95 -8.67 7.99
N LEU A 253 -27.90 -9.38 8.61
CA LEU A 253 -27.81 -9.77 10.02
C LEU A 253 -26.65 -10.74 10.27
N GLU A 254 -26.49 -11.73 9.39
CA GLU A 254 -25.37 -12.69 9.44
C GLU A 254 -24.02 -11.97 9.30
N LEU A 255 -23.88 -11.09 8.30
CA LEU A 255 -22.65 -10.34 8.06
C LEU A 255 -22.36 -9.35 9.19
N LEU A 256 -23.38 -8.71 9.77
CA LEU A 256 -23.22 -7.82 10.92
C LEU A 256 -22.71 -8.59 12.14
N GLY A 257 -23.30 -9.75 12.44
CA GLY A 257 -22.82 -10.64 13.50
C GLY A 257 -21.38 -11.09 13.24
N ALA A 258 -21.07 -11.52 12.02
CA ALA A 258 -19.72 -11.92 11.61
C ALA A 258 -18.69 -10.79 11.74
N SER A 259 -19.09 -9.54 11.49
CA SER A 259 -18.22 -8.37 11.59
C SER A 259 -17.93 -8.01 13.04
N PHE A 260 -18.93 -8.04 13.93
CA PHE A 260 -18.71 -7.92 15.38
C PHE A 260 -17.78 -8.99 15.94
N ALA A 261 -17.73 -10.18 15.32
CA ALA A 261 -16.88 -11.27 15.77
C ALA A 261 -15.39 -11.04 15.47
N ASN A 262 -15.05 -10.29 14.42
CA ASN A 262 -13.68 -10.21 13.89
C ASN A 262 -13.24 -8.79 13.49
N ASP A 263 -13.97 -7.76 13.88
CA ASP A 263 -13.52 -6.38 13.78
C ASP A 263 -12.63 -5.99 14.97
N ARG A 264 -11.58 -5.20 14.72
CA ARG A 264 -10.63 -4.81 15.76
C ARG A 264 -11.19 -3.76 16.72
N GLU A 265 -11.96 -2.82 16.20
CA GLU A 265 -12.40 -1.64 16.95
C GLU A 265 -13.75 -1.86 17.63
N ASN A 266 -14.62 -2.63 16.99
CA ASN A 266 -16.00 -2.85 17.40
C ASN A 266 -16.24 -4.28 17.92
N TYR A 267 -15.20 -5.05 18.24
CA TYR A 267 -15.31 -6.43 18.70
C TYR A 267 -16.36 -6.62 19.81
N ASP A 268 -17.41 -7.39 19.54
CA ASP A 268 -18.47 -7.70 20.50
C ASP A 268 -19.06 -9.09 20.23
N ILE A 269 -18.63 -10.07 21.04
CA ILE A 269 -19.07 -11.46 20.89
C ILE A 269 -20.54 -11.68 21.30
N HIS A 270 -21.09 -10.81 22.16
CA HIS A 270 -22.50 -10.90 22.54
C HIS A 270 -23.38 -10.44 21.39
N LYS A 271 -23.04 -9.31 20.76
CA LYS A 271 -23.72 -8.85 19.53
C LYS A 271 -23.55 -9.82 18.38
N THR A 272 -22.38 -10.45 18.26
CA THR A 272 -22.14 -11.54 17.30
C THR A 272 -23.24 -12.59 17.42
N TYR A 273 -23.34 -13.24 18.58
CA TYR A 273 -24.36 -14.28 18.78
C TYR A 273 -25.78 -13.73 18.64
N GLN A 274 -26.07 -12.53 19.13
CA GLN A 274 -27.39 -11.91 19.03
C GLN A 274 -27.84 -11.77 17.56
N TYR A 275 -27.01 -11.20 16.69
CA TYR A 275 -27.37 -10.99 15.29
C TYR A 275 -27.39 -12.31 14.50
N LEU A 276 -26.51 -13.27 14.82
CA LEU A 276 -26.57 -14.62 14.24
C LEU A 276 -27.85 -15.37 14.67
N HIS A 277 -28.29 -15.21 15.91
CA HIS A 277 -29.54 -15.80 16.38
C HIS A 277 -30.75 -15.15 15.70
N MET A 278 -30.76 -13.81 15.57
CA MET A 278 -31.80 -13.09 14.84
C MET A 278 -31.87 -13.52 13.37
N SER A 279 -30.74 -13.68 12.69
CA SER A 279 -30.73 -14.13 11.30
C SER A 279 -31.25 -15.55 11.15
N MET A 280 -30.93 -16.45 12.10
CA MET A 280 -31.45 -17.80 12.12
C MET A 280 -32.97 -17.81 12.33
N MET A 281 -33.49 -16.98 13.23
CA MET A 281 -34.95 -16.81 13.38
C MET A 281 -35.61 -16.33 12.08
N GLU A 282 -35.00 -15.39 11.36
CA GLU A 282 -35.52 -14.91 10.07
C GLU A 282 -35.53 -16.01 8.99
N ARG A 283 -34.55 -16.94 8.99
CA ARG A 283 -34.53 -18.10 8.06
C ARG A 283 -35.72 -19.03 8.23
N TYR A 284 -36.19 -19.20 9.46
CA TYR A 284 -37.29 -20.11 9.85
C TYR A 284 -38.61 -19.36 10.10
N ARG A 285 -38.68 -18.07 9.79
CA ARG A 285 -39.87 -17.24 10.02
C ARG A 285 -41.10 -17.74 9.28
N ASP A 286 -40.92 -18.14 8.02
CA ASP A 286 -41.93 -18.80 7.21
C ASP A 286 -41.67 -20.32 7.21
N HIS A 287 -42.54 -21.06 7.88
CA HIS A 287 -42.38 -22.51 8.07
C HIS A 287 -42.60 -23.30 6.77
N GLU A 288 -43.31 -22.73 5.80
CA GLU A 288 -43.57 -23.35 4.50
C GLU A 288 -42.45 -23.03 3.49
N ASN A 289 -41.66 -21.98 3.73
CA ASN A 289 -40.60 -21.52 2.83
C ASN A 289 -39.30 -21.17 3.57
N ILE A 290 -38.68 -22.19 4.16
CA ILE A 290 -37.42 -22.06 4.90
C ILE A 290 -36.27 -21.68 3.95
N ILE A 291 -35.54 -20.61 4.30
CA ILE A 291 -34.36 -20.17 3.53
C ILE A 291 -33.12 -20.87 4.09
N ALA A 292 -32.75 -22.02 3.50
CA ALA A 292 -31.58 -22.80 3.92
C ALA A 292 -30.24 -22.09 3.62
N LYS A 293 -29.19 -22.40 4.41
CA LYS A 293 -27.82 -21.96 4.14
C LYS A 293 -27.21 -22.77 2.98
N GLU A 294 -26.60 -22.07 2.03
CA GLU A 294 -25.76 -22.68 0.98
C GLU A 294 -24.33 -22.77 1.48
N LEU A 295 -23.86 -23.95 1.85
CA LEU A 295 -22.57 -24.10 2.52
C LEU A 295 -21.38 -24.12 1.57
N LEU A 296 -20.31 -23.46 2.00
CA LEU A 296 -18.99 -23.64 1.41
C LEU A 296 -18.36 -24.97 1.87
N PRO A 297 -17.47 -25.57 1.06
CA PRO A 297 -16.65 -26.71 1.50
C PRO A 297 -15.88 -26.36 2.78
N PRO A 298 -15.67 -27.32 3.71
CA PRO A 298 -14.91 -27.06 4.93
C PRO A 298 -13.51 -26.53 4.62
N ILE A 299 -13.17 -25.39 5.22
CA ILE A 299 -11.86 -24.76 5.08
C ILE A 299 -11.01 -25.16 6.28
N GLU A 300 -9.84 -25.76 6.01
CA GLU A 300 -8.91 -26.23 7.05
C GLU A 300 -8.52 -25.11 8.02
N ALA A 301 -8.30 -23.89 7.51
CA ALA A 301 -7.95 -22.74 8.33
C ALA A 301 -9.03 -22.33 9.34
N TYR A 302 -10.30 -22.72 9.12
CA TYR A 302 -11.39 -22.50 10.06
C TYR A 302 -11.67 -23.72 10.95
N GLY A 303 -10.67 -24.60 11.10
CA GLY A 303 -10.78 -25.84 11.87
C GLY A 303 -11.58 -26.93 11.17
N ALA A 304 -11.75 -26.85 9.85
CA ALA A 304 -12.63 -27.72 9.05
C ALA A 304 -14.08 -27.78 9.58
N ARG A 305 -14.51 -26.70 10.26
CA ARG A 305 -15.89 -26.52 10.74
C ARG A 305 -16.83 -26.30 9.54
N SER A 306 -18.11 -26.55 9.77
CA SER A 306 -19.20 -26.16 8.86
C SER A 306 -20.09 -25.16 9.58
N GLU A 307 -20.68 -24.22 8.84
CA GLU A 307 -21.57 -23.22 9.45
C GLU A 307 -22.77 -23.87 10.14
N CYS A 308 -23.18 -23.29 11.27
CA CYS A 308 -24.40 -23.67 11.99
C CYS A 308 -25.62 -23.56 11.06
N ARG A 309 -26.46 -24.60 11.01
CA ARG A 309 -27.65 -24.64 10.14
C ARG A 309 -28.94 -24.39 10.89
N THR A 310 -29.00 -24.79 12.15
CA THR A 310 -30.20 -24.65 12.99
C THR A 310 -29.93 -23.78 14.22
N LEU A 311 -31.00 -23.43 14.95
CA LEU A 311 -30.88 -22.72 16.22
C LEU A 311 -30.18 -23.58 17.28
N GLU A 312 -30.38 -24.90 17.26
CA GLU A 312 -29.71 -25.83 18.17
C GLU A 312 -28.19 -25.86 17.92
N ASP A 313 -27.77 -25.87 16.66
CA ASP A 313 -26.34 -25.79 16.29
C ASP A 313 -25.72 -24.49 16.83
N LEU A 314 -26.43 -23.37 16.69
CA LEU A 314 -25.94 -22.06 17.14
C LEU A 314 -25.92 -21.96 18.68
N GLU A 315 -26.91 -22.52 19.37
CA GLU A 315 -26.94 -22.55 20.84
C GLU A 315 -25.80 -23.40 21.41
N ALA A 316 -25.42 -24.48 20.73
CA ALA A 316 -24.30 -25.32 21.12
C ALA A 316 -22.96 -24.56 21.15
N ILE A 317 -22.78 -23.55 20.29
CA ILE A 317 -21.57 -22.73 20.23
C ILE A 317 -21.67 -21.40 20.97
N ARG A 318 -22.81 -21.10 21.62
CA ARG A 318 -23.08 -19.80 22.26
C ARG A 318 -22.00 -19.34 23.25
N VAL A 319 -21.43 -20.28 24.01
CA VAL A 319 -20.39 -20.00 25.01
C VAL A 319 -18.97 -20.22 24.47
N ASP A 320 -18.84 -20.88 23.31
CA ASP A 320 -17.56 -21.14 22.65
C ASP A 320 -17.19 -19.94 21.76
N ARG A 321 -16.35 -19.06 22.31
CA ARG A 321 -15.90 -17.85 21.62
C ARG A 321 -15.12 -18.17 20.34
N ASP A 322 -14.28 -19.20 20.36
CA ASP A 322 -13.47 -19.62 19.23
C ASP A 322 -14.36 -20.09 18.07
N ALA A 323 -15.36 -20.92 18.39
CA ALA A 323 -16.36 -21.36 17.43
C ALA A 323 -17.12 -20.19 16.79
N LEU A 324 -17.54 -19.21 17.60
CA LEU A 324 -18.22 -18.01 17.09
C LEU A 324 -17.32 -17.15 16.20
N HIS A 325 -16.02 -17.04 16.50
CA HIS A 325 -15.08 -16.33 15.63
C HIS A 325 -14.95 -17.01 14.28
N MET A 326 -14.80 -18.35 14.26
CA MET A 326 -14.73 -19.14 13.03
C MET A 326 -16.04 -19.13 12.25
N GLU A 327 -17.19 -19.21 12.93
CA GLU A 327 -18.53 -19.04 12.32
C GLU A 327 -18.61 -17.69 11.60
N GLY A 328 -18.14 -16.62 12.23
CA GLY A 328 -18.06 -15.29 11.61
C GLY A 328 -17.20 -15.26 10.35
N LEU A 329 -16.04 -15.90 10.34
CA LEU A 329 -15.16 -15.94 9.16
C LEU A 329 -15.81 -16.73 8.00
N MET A 330 -16.43 -17.88 8.30
CA MET A 330 -17.14 -18.70 7.31
C MET A 330 -18.33 -17.94 6.69
N ILE A 331 -19.17 -17.35 7.53
CA ILE A 331 -20.32 -16.53 7.10
C ILE A 331 -19.88 -15.40 6.18
N ARG A 332 -18.83 -14.67 6.58
CA ARG A 332 -18.31 -13.55 5.81
C ARG A 332 -17.82 -13.99 4.43
N GLU A 333 -17.04 -15.07 4.36
CA GLU A 333 -16.53 -15.59 3.09
C GLU A 333 -17.65 -16.12 2.17
N ARG A 334 -18.71 -16.71 2.74
CA ARG A 334 -19.91 -17.11 1.99
C ARG A 334 -20.67 -15.92 1.43
N ILE A 335 -20.95 -14.90 2.24
CA ILE A 335 -21.83 -13.77 1.87
C ILE A 335 -21.13 -12.80 0.91
N LEU A 336 -19.86 -12.50 1.15
CA LEU A 336 -19.09 -11.56 0.33
C LEU A 336 -18.42 -12.25 -0.87
N GLY A 337 -18.13 -13.54 -0.75
CA GLY A 337 -17.40 -14.32 -1.74
C GLY A 337 -15.89 -14.16 -1.65
N SER A 338 -15.16 -15.24 -1.96
CA SER A 338 -13.69 -15.31 -1.88
C SER A 338 -12.92 -14.23 -2.66
N ASP A 339 -13.54 -13.59 -3.65
CA ASP A 339 -12.92 -12.57 -4.49
C ASP A 339 -13.09 -11.13 -3.94
N ASN A 340 -13.93 -10.94 -2.92
CA ASN A 340 -14.18 -9.64 -2.30
C ASN A 340 -12.96 -9.16 -1.47
N ILE A 341 -12.77 -7.83 -1.39
CA ILE A 341 -11.62 -7.22 -0.71
C ILE A 341 -11.63 -7.39 0.81
N ASP A 342 -12.82 -7.38 1.39
CA ASP A 342 -13.07 -7.26 2.82
C ASP A 342 -13.05 -8.62 3.54
N VAL A 343 -12.98 -9.73 2.80
CA VAL A 343 -12.85 -11.08 3.39
C VAL A 343 -11.49 -11.30 4.04
N SER A 344 -10.41 -10.81 3.43
CA SER A 344 -9.05 -11.15 3.87
C SER A 344 -8.63 -10.47 5.18
N HIS A 345 -9.15 -9.28 5.48
CA HIS A 345 -8.66 -8.47 6.61
C HIS A 345 -8.98 -9.09 7.99
N PRO A 346 -10.22 -9.51 8.29
CA PRO A 346 -10.53 -10.15 9.58
C PRO A 346 -9.84 -11.51 9.76
N ILE A 347 -9.61 -12.26 8.68
CA ILE A 347 -8.83 -13.52 8.74
C ILE A 347 -7.40 -13.21 9.22
N ILE A 348 -6.79 -12.16 8.68
CA ILE A 348 -5.45 -11.71 9.09
C ILE A 348 -5.47 -11.23 10.54
N TYR A 349 -6.47 -10.41 10.92
CA TYR A 349 -6.63 -9.92 12.30
C TYR A 349 -6.78 -11.08 13.29
N ARG A 350 -7.67 -12.03 13.00
CA ARG A 350 -7.88 -13.21 13.84
C ARG A 350 -6.61 -14.04 13.96
N GLY A 351 -5.85 -14.20 12.87
CA GLY A 351 -4.54 -14.85 12.91
C GLY A 351 -3.55 -14.12 13.82
N ALA A 352 -3.52 -12.79 13.82
CA ALA A 352 -2.69 -12.01 14.73
C ALA A 352 -3.08 -12.23 16.20
N VAL A 353 -4.38 -12.31 16.51
CA VAL A 353 -4.86 -12.64 17.86
C VAL A 353 -4.36 -14.02 18.33
N TYR A 354 -4.34 -15.02 17.45
CA TYR A 354 -3.73 -16.32 17.80
C TYR A 354 -2.22 -16.23 18.01
N ALA A 355 -1.50 -15.47 17.19
CA ALA A 355 -0.06 -15.27 17.38
C ALA A 355 0.27 -14.61 18.72
N ASP A 356 -0.51 -13.60 19.13
CA ASP A 356 -0.37 -12.94 20.43
C ASP A 356 -0.60 -13.90 21.61
N ASN A 357 -1.44 -14.92 21.42
CA ASN A 357 -1.68 -16.00 22.39
C ASN A 357 -0.71 -17.19 22.26
N MET A 358 0.35 -17.07 21.45
CA MET A 358 1.32 -18.14 21.14
C MET A 358 0.72 -19.36 20.40
N GLU A 359 -0.47 -19.23 19.83
CA GLU A 359 -1.12 -20.26 19.01
C GLU A 359 -0.69 -20.16 17.54
N PHE A 360 0.61 -20.28 17.30
CA PHE A 360 1.23 -20.01 16.00
C PHE A 360 0.69 -20.88 14.86
N GLU A 361 0.37 -22.15 15.12
CA GLU A 361 -0.14 -23.07 14.09
C GLU A 361 -1.45 -22.55 13.47
N GLN A 362 -2.39 -22.09 14.32
CA GLN A 362 -3.68 -21.57 13.86
C GLN A 362 -3.52 -20.22 13.16
N CYS A 363 -2.64 -19.35 13.67
CA CYS A 363 -2.24 -18.12 12.99
C CYS A 363 -1.75 -18.38 11.56
N ILE A 364 -0.81 -19.31 11.40
CA ILE A 364 -0.20 -19.66 10.11
C ILE A 364 -1.27 -20.18 9.12
N LYS A 365 -2.19 -21.04 9.58
CA LYS A 365 -3.29 -21.55 8.75
C LYS A 365 -4.20 -20.42 8.24
N LEU A 366 -4.63 -19.53 9.13
CA LEU A 366 -5.47 -18.38 8.78
C LEU A 366 -4.76 -17.44 7.81
N TRP A 367 -3.51 -17.07 8.09
CA TRP A 367 -2.75 -16.19 7.22
C TRP A 367 -2.45 -16.81 5.86
N LEU A 368 -2.23 -18.12 5.77
CA LEU A 368 -2.01 -18.80 4.49
C LEU A 368 -3.29 -18.79 3.65
N HIS A 369 -4.45 -19.00 4.27
CA HIS A 369 -5.74 -18.87 3.60
C HIS A 369 -5.96 -17.44 3.09
N ALA A 370 -5.75 -16.43 3.94
CA ALA A 370 -5.86 -15.03 3.55
C ALA A 370 -4.88 -14.64 2.42
N LEU A 371 -3.64 -15.13 2.48
CA LEU A 371 -2.63 -14.92 1.45
C LEU A 371 -3.09 -15.49 0.10
N ARG A 372 -3.64 -16.71 0.09
CA ARG A 372 -4.19 -17.35 -1.13
C ARG A 372 -5.36 -16.57 -1.71
N LEU A 373 -6.30 -16.12 -0.87
CA LEU A 373 -7.42 -15.27 -1.32
C LEU A 373 -6.92 -13.99 -2.00
N ARG A 374 -5.93 -13.31 -1.39
CA ARG A 374 -5.33 -12.10 -1.95
C ARG A 374 -4.57 -12.36 -3.25
N GLN A 375 -3.82 -13.47 -3.34
CA GLN A 375 -3.12 -13.87 -4.55
C GLN A 375 -4.07 -14.30 -5.67
N LYS A 376 -5.21 -14.91 -5.36
CA LYS A 376 -6.25 -15.23 -6.35
C LYS A 376 -6.77 -13.95 -7.02
N GLY A 377 -7.01 -12.90 -6.24
CA GLY A 377 -7.39 -11.57 -6.74
C GLY A 377 -6.25 -10.72 -7.33
N ASN A 378 -5.06 -11.30 -7.58
CA ASN A 378 -3.86 -10.60 -8.06
C ASN A 378 -3.46 -9.34 -7.24
N ARG A 379 -3.78 -9.34 -5.94
CA ARG A 379 -3.45 -8.22 -5.06
C ARG A 379 -1.98 -8.27 -4.65
N ASN A 380 -1.43 -7.13 -4.25
CA ASN A 380 -0.08 -7.07 -3.72
C ASN A 380 -0.04 -7.63 -2.29
N THR A 381 0.83 -8.62 -2.07
CA THR A 381 0.95 -9.37 -0.81
C THR A 381 2.28 -9.17 -0.07
N HIS A 382 3.07 -8.14 -0.41
CA HIS A 382 4.38 -7.92 0.23
C HIS A 382 4.31 -7.83 1.76
N LYS A 383 3.33 -7.10 2.30
CA LYS A 383 3.14 -6.98 3.75
C LYS A 383 2.74 -8.31 4.40
N ASP A 384 1.98 -9.14 3.68
CA ASP A 384 1.54 -10.44 4.22
C ASP A 384 2.71 -11.42 4.28
N LEU A 385 3.55 -11.45 3.24
CA LEU A 385 4.77 -12.25 3.21
C LEU A 385 5.76 -11.81 4.30
N LEU A 386 5.90 -10.51 4.53
CA LEU A 386 6.76 -9.99 5.59
C LEU A 386 6.27 -10.43 6.98
N ARG A 387 4.95 -10.40 7.24
CA ARG A 387 4.37 -10.89 8.50
C ARG A 387 4.72 -12.34 8.78
N PHE A 388 4.76 -13.21 7.76
CA PHE A 388 5.24 -14.59 7.93
C PHE A 388 6.71 -14.65 8.34
N ALA A 389 7.58 -13.87 7.71
CA ALA A 389 8.99 -13.81 8.10
C ALA A 389 9.15 -13.34 9.55
N GLN A 390 8.35 -12.36 9.97
CA GLN A 390 8.33 -11.83 11.34
C GLN A 390 7.87 -12.90 12.36
N VAL A 391 6.73 -13.55 12.12
CA VAL A 391 6.21 -14.59 13.03
C VAL A 391 7.13 -15.80 13.09
N PHE A 392 7.66 -16.29 11.95
CA PHE A 392 8.64 -17.37 11.97
C PHE A 392 9.92 -16.99 12.71
N SER A 393 10.37 -15.73 12.58
CA SER A 393 11.54 -15.25 13.32
C SER A 393 11.25 -15.18 14.82
N GLN A 394 10.07 -14.70 15.22
CA GLN A 394 9.61 -14.69 16.61
C GLN A 394 9.55 -16.10 17.20
N MET A 395 8.99 -17.07 16.46
CA MET A 395 8.95 -18.47 16.87
C MET A 395 10.35 -19.02 17.14
N ILE A 396 11.31 -18.78 16.22
CA ILE A 396 12.71 -19.20 16.41
C ILE A 396 13.33 -18.55 17.64
N HIS A 397 13.09 -17.26 17.87
CA HIS A 397 13.59 -16.53 19.05
C HIS A 397 13.04 -17.13 20.35
N LEU A 398 11.73 -17.46 20.36
CA LEU A 398 11.05 -18.12 21.47
C LEU A 398 11.35 -19.62 21.59
N LYS A 399 12.16 -20.17 20.67
CA LYS A 399 12.50 -21.61 20.56
C LYS A 399 11.29 -22.52 20.29
N GLU A 400 10.26 -21.98 19.67
CA GLU A 400 9.12 -22.72 19.15
C GLU A 400 9.44 -23.33 17.79
N GLN A 401 8.84 -24.49 17.48
CA GLN A 401 9.10 -25.20 16.24
C GLN A 401 8.40 -24.51 15.05
N VAL A 402 9.19 -24.03 14.09
CA VAL A 402 8.68 -23.62 12.78
C VAL A 402 8.49 -24.86 11.90
N LEU A 403 7.29 -25.07 11.36
CA LEU A 403 7.02 -26.22 10.48
C LEU A 403 7.61 -25.99 9.08
N ALA A 404 8.39 -26.96 8.59
CA ALA A 404 9.01 -26.91 7.27
C ALA A 404 7.99 -26.77 6.14
N ALA A 405 6.86 -27.46 6.24
CA ALA A 405 5.75 -27.36 5.28
C ALA A 405 5.15 -25.94 5.20
N ALA A 406 5.14 -25.18 6.31
CA ALA A 406 4.67 -23.79 6.30
C ALA A 406 5.68 -22.89 5.57
N VAL A 407 6.98 -23.05 5.86
CA VAL A 407 8.06 -22.31 5.18
C VAL A 407 8.05 -22.60 3.68
N GLU A 408 7.88 -23.86 3.28
CA GLU A 408 7.73 -24.30 1.89
C GLU A 408 6.57 -23.55 1.18
N GLN A 409 5.38 -23.55 1.78
CA GLN A 409 4.19 -22.90 1.22
C GLN A 409 4.37 -21.39 1.08
N VAL A 410 4.92 -20.72 2.10
CA VAL A 410 5.15 -19.27 2.08
C VAL A 410 6.23 -18.90 1.06
N LEU A 411 7.32 -19.68 0.96
CA LEU A 411 8.32 -19.50 -0.09
C LEU A 411 7.69 -19.62 -1.48
N GLY A 412 6.86 -20.63 -1.72
CA GLY A 412 6.11 -20.78 -2.98
C GLY A 412 5.25 -19.56 -3.32
N CYS A 413 4.53 -19.03 -2.33
CA CYS A 413 3.74 -17.80 -2.50
C CYS A 413 4.63 -16.58 -2.78
N SER A 414 5.80 -16.49 -2.14
CA SER A 414 6.77 -15.41 -2.35
C SER A 414 7.35 -15.43 -3.77
N VAL A 415 7.69 -16.61 -4.31
CA VAL A 415 8.13 -16.75 -5.71
C VAL A 415 7.08 -16.22 -6.69
N LEU A 416 5.82 -16.61 -6.49
CA LEU A 416 4.70 -16.16 -7.33
C LEU A 416 4.52 -14.63 -7.26
N GLU A 417 4.62 -14.04 -6.07
CA GLU A 417 4.46 -12.59 -5.90
C GLU A 417 5.62 -11.80 -6.49
N ILE A 418 6.85 -12.30 -6.40
CA ILE A 418 8.01 -11.67 -7.06
C ILE A 418 7.82 -11.71 -8.58
N GLN A 419 7.42 -12.87 -9.14
CA GLN A 419 7.14 -13.00 -10.57
C GLN A 419 6.08 -11.99 -11.05
N ARG A 420 4.98 -11.85 -10.30
CA ARG A 420 3.93 -10.87 -10.60
C ARG A 420 4.42 -9.43 -10.44
N SER A 421 5.22 -9.16 -9.42
CA SER A 421 5.81 -7.84 -9.19
C SER A 421 6.75 -7.43 -10.32
N MET A 422 7.53 -8.35 -10.90
CA MET A 422 8.33 -8.09 -12.10
C MET A 422 7.46 -7.66 -13.29
N ALA A 423 6.34 -8.37 -13.51
CA ALA A 423 5.38 -7.99 -14.56
C ALA A 423 4.74 -6.61 -14.31
N ARG A 424 4.41 -6.30 -13.05
CA ARG A 424 3.86 -4.98 -12.66
C ARG A 424 4.88 -3.86 -12.88
N VAL A 425 6.14 -4.06 -12.51
CA VAL A 425 7.23 -3.09 -12.74
C VAL A 425 7.43 -2.85 -14.24
N GLY A 426 7.41 -3.92 -15.06
CA GLY A 426 7.54 -3.81 -16.51
C GLY A 426 6.37 -3.11 -17.23
N ALA A 427 5.18 -3.07 -16.61
CA ALA A 427 3.98 -2.44 -17.15
C ALA A 427 3.63 -1.09 -16.50
N ALA A 428 4.36 -0.67 -15.47
CA ALA A 428 4.05 0.53 -14.69
C ALA A 428 4.31 1.81 -15.51
N SER A 429 3.45 2.82 -15.30
CA SER A 429 3.71 4.18 -15.78
C SER A 429 4.83 4.86 -14.98
N ASP A 430 5.43 5.94 -15.51
CA ASP A 430 6.49 6.69 -14.83
C ASP A 430 6.10 7.16 -13.42
N SER A 431 4.81 7.46 -13.19
CA SER A 431 4.30 7.85 -11.87
C SER A 431 4.16 6.68 -10.89
N GLU A 432 3.93 5.46 -11.37
CA GLU A 432 3.68 4.27 -10.54
C GLU A 432 4.96 3.46 -10.29
N LEU A 433 5.94 3.58 -11.19
CA LEU A 433 7.19 2.84 -11.16
C LEU A 433 7.93 2.89 -9.81
N PRO A 434 8.06 4.04 -9.12
CA PRO A 434 8.74 4.09 -7.83
C PRO A 434 8.08 3.18 -6.78
N GLN A 435 6.76 3.27 -6.64
CA GLN A 435 6.01 2.47 -5.67
C GLN A 435 5.99 0.98 -6.05
N ALA A 436 5.92 0.66 -7.34
CA ALA A 436 6.00 -0.71 -7.83
C ALA A 436 7.38 -1.33 -7.55
N MET A 437 8.45 -0.55 -7.75
CA MET A 437 9.83 -0.98 -7.47
C MET A 437 10.06 -1.20 -5.98
N ASP A 438 9.61 -0.29 -5.10
CA ASP A 438 9.76 -0.43 -3.65
C ASP A 438 9.07 -1.71 -3.13
N ASN A 439 7.86 -2.00 -3.63
CA ASN A 439 7.14 -3.23 -3.30
C ASN A 439 7.88 -4.48 -3.81
N TYR A 440 8.43 -4.41 -5.03
CA TYR A 440 9.19 -5.50 -5.65
C TYR A 440 10.48 -5.81 -4.87
N GLU A 441 11.26 -4.79 -4.50
CA GLU A 441 12.48 -4.98 -3.71
C GLU A 441 12.16 -5.51 -2.31
N SER A 442 11.09 -5.02 -1.68
CA SER A 442 10.62 -5.54 -0.39
C SER A 442 10.29 -7.03 -0.44
N ASN A 443 9.69 -7.50 -1.54
CA ASN A 443 9.43 -8.93 -1.76
C ASN A 443 10.73 -9.74 -1.91
N ILE A 444 11.75 -9.21 -2.60
CA ILE A 444 13.07 -9.85 -2.71
C ILE A 444 13.74 -9.98 -1.33
N PHE A 445 13.74 -8.92 -0.52
CA PHE A 445 14.32 -8.97 0.82
C PHE A 445 13.57 -9.95 1.72
N THR A 446 12.24 -9.91 1.69
CA THR A 446 11.40 -10.86 2.43
C THR A 446 11.68 -12.32 2.02
N PHE A 447 11.90 -12.57 0.73
CA PHE A 447 12.31 -13.89 0.26
C PHE A 447 13.64 -14.34 0.87
N LEU A 448 14.65 -13.46 0.92
CA LEU A 448 15.93 -13.78 1.56
C LEU A 448 15.78 -14.05 3.06
N TYR A 449 14.88 -13.34 3.75
CA TYR A 449 14.55 -13.63 5.15
C TYR A 449 13.97 -15.04 5.29
N LEU A 450 13.01 -15.41 4.44
CA LEU A 450 12.42 -16.76 4.43
C LEU A 450 13.46 -17.85 4.11
N VAL A 451 14.42 -17.59 3.22
CA VAL A 451 15.55 -18.50 2.96
C VAL A 451 16.42 -18.65 4.22
N CYS A 452 16.75 -17.55 4.90
CA CYS A 452 17.49 -17.59 6.16
C CYS A 452 16.74 -18.36 7.26
N ILE A 453 15.43 -18.17 7.38
CA ILE A 453 14.58 -18.91 8.30
C ILE A 453 14.63 -20.40 7.95
N SER A 454 14.55 -20.74 6.65
CA SER A 454 14.63 -22.13 6.19
C SER A 454 15.93 -22.83 6.57
N THR A 455 17.06 -22.13 6.70
CA THR A 455 18.33 -22.76 7.13
C THR A 455 18.35 -23.08 8.62
N LYS A 456 17.45 -22.47 9.40
CA LYS A 456 17.28 -22.68 10.83
C LYS A 456 16.11 -23.62 11.17
N THR A 457 15.29 -23.96 10.19
CA THR A 457 14.15 -24.88 10.34
C THR A 457 14.59 -26.34 10.24
N THR A 458 14.24 -27.15 11.24
CA THR A 458 14.43 -28.60 11.18
C THR A 458 13.49 -29.21 10.16
N CYS A 459 14.03 -29.96 9.20
CA CYS A 459 13.25 -30.59 8.13
C CYS A 459 13.92 -31.89 7.66
N SER A 460 13.12 -32.80 7.13
CA SER A 460 13.57 -34.00 6.43
C SER A 460 14.24 -33.66 5.10
N GLU A 461 14.98 -34.61 4.52
CA GLU A 461 15.64 -34.42 3.21
C GLU A 461 14.62 -34.13 2.09
N GLU A 462 13.44 -34.77 2.14
CA GLU A 462 12.38 -34.53 1.16
C GLU A 462 11.79 -33.11 1.27
N GLU A 463 11.53 -32.63 2.49
CA GLU A 463 11.09 -31.25 2.73
C GLU A 463 12.15 -30.23 2.30
N ARG A 464 13.42 -30.49 2.61
CA ARG A 464 14.54 -29.67 2.14
C ARG A 464 14.58 -29.61 0.62
N ALA A 465 14.39 -30.73 -0.07
CA ALA A 465 14.37 -30.76 -1.53
C ALA A 465 13.23 -29.91 -2.12
N ARG A 466 12.03 -29.94 -1.51
CA ARG A 466 10.91 -29.10 -1.94
C ARG A 466 11.16 -27.60 -1.69
N ILE A 467 11.72 -27.24 -0.54
CA ILE A 467 12.15 -25.86 -0.25
C ILE A 467 13.19 -25.39 -1.28
N ASN A 468 14.23 -26.19 -1.52
CA ASN A 468 15.29 -25.89 -2.48
C ASN A 468 14.74 -25.73 -3.91
N LYS A 469 13.70 -26.48 -4.27
CA LYS A 469 13.02 -26.32 -5.56
C LYS A 469 12.41 -24.92 -5.72
N HIS A 470 11.78 -24.37 -4.69
CA HIS A 470 11.27 -22.99 -4.75
C HIS A 470 12.40 -21.96 -4.85
N ILE A 471 13.50 -22.16 -4.12
CA ILE A 471 14.70 -21.31 -4.21
C ILE A 471 15.28 -21.34 -5.62
N TYR A 472 15.47 -22.53 -6.19
CA TYR A 472 15.90 -22.73 -7.56
C TYR A 472 14.98 -22.02 -8.55
N ASN A 473 13.66 -22.20 -8.43
CA ASN A 473 12.69 -21.58 -9.33
C ASN A 473 12.81 -20.06 -9.33
N LEU A 474 12.98 -19.42 -8.17
CA LEU A 474 13.17 -17.97 -8.13
C LEU A 474 14.52 -17.56 -8.73
N ILE A 475 15.60 -18.30 -8.45
CA ILE A 475 16.91 -18.03 -9.06
C ILE A 475 16.82 -18.05 -10.59
N GLN A 476 16.04 -18.97 -11.18
CA GLN A 476 15.85 -19.02 -12.63
C GLN A 476 15.07 -17.83 -13.21
N LEU A 477 14.23 -17.18 -12.40
CA LEU A 477 13.57 -15.93 -12.80
C LEU A 477 14.53 -14.73 -12.84
N ASP A 478 15.74 -14.88 -12.28
CA ASP A 478 16.81 -13.87 -12.22
C ASP A 478 16.34 -12.49 -11.72
N PRO A 479 15.65 -12.39 -10.56
CA PRO A 479 15.20 -11.11 -10.03
C PRO A 479 16.40 -10.22 -9.69
N ARG A 480 16.32 -8.94 -10.07
CA ARG A 480 17.38 -7.94 -9.90
C ARG A 480 16.87 -6.74 -9.13
N SER A 481 17.64 -6.26 -8.16
CA SER A 481 17.33 -4.99 -7.49
C SER A 481 17.44 -3.80 -8.45
N ARG A 482 17.10 -2.61 -7.98
CA ARG A 482 17.28 -1.33 -8.69
C ARG A 482 18.73 -1.07 -9.09
N GLU A 483 19.69 -1.63 -8.34
CA GLU A 483 21.13 -1.56 -8.61
C GLU A 483 21.61 -2.72 -9.51
N GLY A 484 20.71 -3.60 -9.97
CA GLY A 484 21.06 -4.79 -10.75
C GLY A 484 21.58 -5.96 -9.93
N SER A 485 21.57 -5.85 -8.60
CA SER A 485 22.07 -6.88 -7.68
C SER A 485 21.21 -8.14 -7.76
N SER A 486 21.84 -9.29 -7.96
CA SER A 486 21.17 -10.60 -7.86
C SER A 486 20.95 -11.01 -6.40
N LEU A 487 20.15 -12.06 -6.16
CA LEU A 487 19.97 -12.64 -4.83
C LEU A 487 21.30 -12.95 -4.12
N LEU A 488 22.31 -13.38 -4.87
CA LEU A 488 23.64 -13.68 -4.34
C LEU A 488 24.39 -12.43 -3.88
N HIS A 489 24.26 -11.30 -4.61
CA HIS A 489 24.83 -10.02 -4.17
C HIS A 489 24.17 -9.55 -2.87
N LEU A 490 22.84 -9.68 -2.78
CA LEU A 490 22.08 -9.26 -1.61
C LEU A 490 22.39 -10.15 -0.39
N ALA A 491 22.56 -11.46 -0.56
CA ALA A 491 22.89 -12.37 0.55
C ALA A 491 24.27 -12.11 1.19
N ILE A 492 25.19 -11.45 0.48
CA ILE A 492 26.56 -11.17 0.94
C ILE A 492 26.82 -9.69 1.18
N SER A 493 25.85 -8.82 0.89
CA SER A 493 26.01 -7.39 1.13
C SER A 493 25.64 -7.06 2.58
N SER A 494 26.52 -6.35 3.28
CA SER A 494 26.23 -5.81 4.60
C SER A 494 25.26 -4.63 4.58
N THR A 495 24.89 -4.14 3.40
CA THR A 495 23.90 -3.06 3.22
C THR A 495 22.50 -3.58 2.94
N THR A 496 22.34 -4.90 2.75
CA THR A 496 21.02 -5.51 2.56
C THR A 496 20.17 -5.25 3.80
N PRO A 497 19.00 -4.59 3.65
CA PRO A 497 18.18 -4.23 4.80
C PRO A 497 17.65 -5.48 5.49
N VAL A 498 17.50 -5.39 6.81
CA VAL A 498 16.81 -6.39 7.63
C VAL A 498 15.72 -5.65 8.40
N ASP A 499 14.52 -6.20 8.40
CA ASP A 499 13.39 -5.65 9.14
C ASP A 499 13.67 -5.69 10.66
N ASP A 500 13.34 -4.60 11.36
CA ASP A 500 13.68 -4.42 12.78
C ASP A 500 12.72 -5.12 13.74
N PHE A 501 11.62 -5.70 13.23
CA PHE A 501 10.59 -6.34 14.04
C PHE A 501 10.77 -7.86 14.06
N HIS A 502 11.48 -8.37 15.07
CA HIS A 502 11.87 -9.79 15.27
C HIS A 502 12.76 -10.40 14.18
N THR A 503 12.69 -9.92 12.94
CA THR A 503 13.45 -10.47 11.81
C THR A 503 14.95 -10.33 12.03
N ASN A 504 15.42 -9.23 12.62
CA ASN A 504 16.84 -8.98 12.96
C ASN A 504 17.40 -9.89 14.06
N ASP A 505 16.56 -10.53 14.89
CA ASP A 505 17.00 -11.53 15.86
C ASP A 505 17.48 -12.82 15.17
N VAL A 506 17.02 -13.05 13.93
CA VAL A 506 17.21 -14.30 13.21
C VAL A 506 17.99 -14.09 11.91
N CYS A 507 17.72 -13.03 11.18
CA CYS A 507 18.32 -12.74 9.88
C CYS A 507 19.42 -11.70 10.02
N SER A 508 20.57 -11.96 9.39
CA SER A 508 21.65 -11.00 9.26
C SER A 508 22.36 -11.23 7.93
N PHE A 509 22.85 -10.15 7.31
CA PHE A 509 23.64 -10.18 6.08
C PHE A 509 24.95 -9.41 6.29
N PRO A 510 26.09 -9.89 5.75
CA PRO A 510 26.28 -11.08 4.93
C PRO A 510 25.96 -12.41 5.64
N ASN A 511 25.45 -13.41 4.90
CA ASN A 511 25.05 -14.69 5.46
C ASN A 511 25.66 -15.89 4.73
N ALA A 512 26.58 -16.60 5.38
CA ALA A 512 27.31 -17.72 4.78
C ALA A 512 26.41 -18.92 4.43
N GLN A 513 25.44 -19.25 5.29
CA GLN A 513 24.54 -20.40 5.05
C GLN A 513 23.58 -20.14 3.90
N VAL A 514 22.96 -18.95 3.86
CA VAL A 514 22.10 -18.53 2.75
C VAL A 514 22.90 -18.47 1.46
N THR A 515 24.12 -17.93 1.50
CA THR A 515 25.00 -17.87 0.33
C THR A 515 25.28 -19.25 -0.23
N LYS A 516 25.70 -20.19 0.61
CA LYS A 516 25.94 -21.58 0.20
C LYS A 516 24.68 -22.22 -0.37
N LEU A 517 23.53 -22.04 0.29
CA LEU A 517 22.26 -22.60 -0.18
C LEU A 517 21.84 -22.03 -1.55
N LEU A 518 22.03 -20.73 -1.78
CA LEU A 518 21.76 -20.12 -3.09
C LEU A 518 22.67 -20.71 -4.17
N LEU A 519 23.96 -20.93 -3.89
CA LEU A 519 24.91 -21.56 -4.81
C LEU A 519 24.51 -23.02 -5.10
N ASP A 520 24.18 -23.79 -4.07
CA ASP A 520 23.71 -25.18 -4.20
C ASP A 520 22.40 -25.27 -5.02
N CYS A 521 21.57 -24.22 -4.95
CA CYS A 521 20.35 -24.08 -5.76
C CYS A 521 20.61 -23.41 -7.13
N GLY A 522 21.86 -23.32 -7.59
CA GLY A 522 22.20 -22.89 -8.96
C GLY A 522 22.29 -21.38 -9.18
N ALA A 523 22.52 -20.58 -8.14
CA ALA A 523 22.80 -19.15 -8.31
C ALA A 523 24.06 -18.93 -9.17
N ARG A 524 23.98 -17.99 -10.12
CA ARG A 524 25.12 -17.62 -10.97
C ARG A 524 26.19 -16.91 -10.14
N VAL A 525 27.27 -17.63 -9.82
CA VAL A 525 28.38 -17.16 -8.99
C VAL A 525 29.06 -15.89 -9.51
N ASN A 526 29.11 -15.73 -10.84
CA ASN A 526 29.71 -14.59 -11.54
C ASN A 526 28.66 -13.63 -12.13
N ALA A 527 27.44 -13.61 -11.57
CA ALA A 527 26.47 -12.58 -11.93
C ALA A 527 27.07 -11.19 -11.70
N ILE A 528 26.63 -10.18 -12.46
CA ILE A 528 27.08 -8.80 -12.29
C ILE A 528 25.91 -7.88 -11.94
N ASP A 529 26.18 -6.85 -11.14
CA ASP A 529 25.29 -5.72 -10.89
C ASP A 529 25.41 -4.64 -12.01
N LEU A 530 24.70 -3.51 -11.87
CA LEU A 530 24.77 -2.42 -12.86
C LEU A 530 26.17 -1.78 -12.94
N GLU A 531 27.01 -1.87 -11.92
CA GLU A 531 28.38 -1.37 -11.90
C GLU A 531 29.40 -2.41 -12.40
N GLY A 532 28.93 -3.60 -12.78
CA GLY A 532 29.78 -4.71 -13.21
C GLY A 532 30.47 -5.44 -12.06
N ASN A 533 30.11 -5.16 -10.79
CA ASN A 533 30.65 -5.89 -9.66
C ASN A 533 30.05 -7.30 -9.64
N THR A 534 30.90 -8.29 -9.37
CA THR A 534 30.47 -9.66 -9.07
C THR A 534 30.20 -9.81 -7.57
N PRO A 535 29.58 -10.90 -7.10
CA PRO A 535 29.46 -11.19 -5.68
C PRO A 535 30.80 -11.09 -4.94
N LEU A 536 31.89 -11.56 -5.56
CA LEU A 536 33.22 -11.48 -4.98
C LEU A 536 33.71 -10.03 -4.81
N HIS A 537 33.36 -9.12 -5.71
CA HIS A 537 33.66 -7.68 -5.56
C HIS A 537 32.89 -7.06 -4.38
N VAL A 538 31.69 -7.55 -4.06
CA VAL A 538 30.87 -7.00 -2.97
C VAL A 538 31.38 -7.47 -1.61
N ILE A 539 31.55 -8.77 -1.39
CA ILE A 539 31.91 -9.30 -0.06
C ILE A 539 33.29 -8.84 0.44
N VAL A 540 34.24 -8.58 -0.46
CA VAL A 540 35.60 -8.13 -0.11
C VAL A 540 35.64 -6.70 0.44
N GLN A 541 34.58 -5.92 0.22
CA GLN A 541 34.37 -4.58 0.77
C GLN A 541 33.71 -4.62 2.17
N TYR A 542 33.49 -5.80 2.76
CA TYR A 542 32.88 -5.94 4.08
C TYR A 542 33.77 -5.36 5.18
N ASN A 543 33.24 -4.35 5.90
CA ASN A 543 34.03 -3.51 6.82
C ASN A 543 34.11 -4.04 8.27
N ARG A 544 33.57 -5.24 8.58
CA ARG A 544 33.72 -5.91 9.88
C ARG A 544 34.48 -7.25 9.84
N PRO A 545 35.55 -7.38 9.04
CA PRO A 545 36.15 -8.69 8.74
C PRO A 545 36.94 -9.28 9.91
N ILE A 546 37.32 -8.47 10.90
CA ILE A 546 38.08 -8.94 12.08
C ILE A 546 37.13 -9.55 13.12
N SER A 547 36.01 -8.89 13.40
CA SER A 547 35.01 -9.36 14.36
C SER A 547 34.15 -10.50 13.81
N ASP A 548 34.02 -10.61 12.48
CA ASP A 548 33.16 -11.59 11.80
C ASP A 548 33.95 -12.34 10.69
N PHE A 549 35.16 -12.76 11.04
CA PHE A 549 36.08 -13.43 10.13
C PHE A 549 35.51 -14.72 9.54
N LEU A 550 34.83 -15.52 10.37
CA LEU A 550 34.32 -16.83 9.95
C LEU A 550 33.28 -16.71 8.83
N THR A 551 32.37 -15.72 8.93
CA THR A 551 31.36 -15.47 7.89
C THR A 551 32.00 -15.04 6.59
N LEU A 552 32.94 -14.08 6.66
CA LEU A 552 33.68 -13.62 5.48
C LEU A 552 34.44 -14.77 4.81
N HIS A 553 35.18 -15.54 5.61
CA HIS A 553 35.96 -16.68 5.12
C HIS A 553 35.05 -17.72 4.45
N ALA A 554 33.98 -18.14 5.12
CA ALA A 554 33.05 -19.14 4.60
C ALA A 554 32.41 -18.70 3.28
N ILE A 555 32.04 -17.42 3.14
CA ILE A 555 31.46 -16.88 1.89
C ILE A 555 32.48 -16.87 0.77
N ILE A 556 33.70 -16.36 1.00
CA ILE A 556 34.74 -16.31 -0.04
C ILE A 556 35.08 -17.73 -0.54
N ILE A 557 35.25 -18.68 0.38
CA ILE A 557 35.52 -20.08 0.03
C ILE A 557 34.35 -20.65 -0.78
N SER A 558 33.12 -20.50 -0.33
CA SER A 558 31.93 -21.01 -1.04
C SER A 558 31.82 -20.45 -2.45
N LEU A 559 32.10 -19.15 -2.64
CA LEU A 559 32.11 -18.51 -3.95
C LEU A 559 33.21 -19.07 -4.85
N VAL A 560 34.45 -19.20 -4.35
CA VAL A 560 35.58 -19.72 -5.14
C VAL A 560 35.36 -21.19 -5.52
N GLU A 561 34.89 -22.01 -4.59
CA GLU A 561 34.57 -23.43 -4.85
C GLU A 561 33.44 -23.57 -5.88
N ALA A 562 32.47 -22.66 -5.87
CA ALA A 562 31.41 -22.60 -6.88
C ALA A 562 31.87 -22.00 -8.24
N GLY A 563 33.13 -21.61 -8.38
CA GLY A 563 33.71 -21.11 -9.63
C GLY A 563 33.70 -19.59 -9.80
N ALA A 564 33.72 -18.82 -8.71
CA ALA A 564 33.91 -17.38 -8.78
C ALA A 564 35.24 -17.01 -9.44
N HIS A 565 35.21 -16.16 -10.46
CA HIS A 565 36.42 -15.63 -11.06
C HIS A 565 37.00 -14.51 -10.19
N THR A 566 38.27 -14.68 -9.79
CA THR A 566 38.98 -13.76 -8.89
C THR A 566 39.59 -12.55 -9.60
N ASP A 567 39.59 -12.56 -10.93
CA ASP A 567 40.24 -11.58 -11.80
C ASP A 567 39.28 -10.90 -12.79
N MET A 568 37.97 -11.15 -12.67
CA MET A 568 36.94 -10.36 -13.35
C MET A 568 37.09 -8.89 -12.98
N THR A 569 36.96 -8.00 -13.95
CA THR A 569 36.97 -6.57 -13.71
C THR A 569 35.56 -5.98 -13.80
N ASN A 570 35.25 -5.05 -12.91
CA ASN A 570 34.02 -4.27 -12.98
C ASN A 570 34.12 -3.15 -14.05
N LYS A 571 33.09 -2.32 -14.20
CA LYS A 571 33.11 -1.19 -15.18
C LYS A 571 34.23 -0.18 -14.94
N GLN A 572 34.78 -0.13 -13.72
CA GLN A 572 35.91 0.72 -13.34
C GLN A 572 37.27 0.04 -13.59
N LYS A 573 37.28 -1.14 -14.24
CA LYS A 573 38.46 -1.98 -14.48
C LYS A 573 39.17 -2.43 -13.20
N LYS A 574 38.44 -2.53 -12.09
CA LYS A 574 38.97 -3.02 -10.81
C LYS A 574 38.59 -4.48 -10.63
N THR A 575 39.54 -5.28 -10.16
CA THR A 575 39.32 -6.67 -9.73
C THR A 575 38.75 -6.71 -8.30
N PRO A 576 38.25 -7.87 -7.81
CA PRO A 576 37.91 -8.06 -6.40
C PRO A 576 39.08 -7.73 -5.47
N LEU A 577 40.32 -8.05 -5.87
CA LEU A 577 41.50 -7.73 -5.07
C LEU A 577 41.72 -6.21 -4.96
N ASP A 578 41.52 -5.46 -6.05
CA ASP A 578 41.63 -3.99 -6.06
C ASP A 578 40.52 -3.30 -5.25
N LYS A 579 39.38 -3.99 -5.08
CA LYS A 579 38.24 -3.54 -4.28
C LYS A 579 38.33 -3.93 -2.81
N SER A 580 39.29 -4.76 -2.43
CA SER A 580 39.46 -5.19 -1.05
C SER A 580 39.72 -4.00 -0.12
N THR A 581 38.90 -3.85 0.93
CA THR A 581 39.05 -2.73 1.88
C THR A 581 39.93 -3.07 3.07
N THR A 582 40.26 -4.35 3.27
CA THR A 582 41.03 -4.81 4.43
C THR A 582 42.09 -5.85 4.05
N GLY A 583 43.19 -5.88 4.81
CA GLY A 583 44.26 -6.86 4.60
C GLY A 583 43.82 -8.31 4.78
N VAL A 584 42.77 -8.58 5.58
CA VAL A 584 42.22 -9.92 5.78
C VAL A 584 41.57 -10.42 4.49
N SER A 585 40.69 -9.62 3.88
CA SER A 585 40.06 -9.91 2.58
C SER A 585 41.11 -10.14 1.49
N GLU A 586 42.18 -9.33 1.48
CA GLU A 586 43.29 -9.51 0.53
C GLU A 586 44.01 -10.86 0.71
N ILE A 587 44.33 -11.24 1.95
CA ILE A 587 45.02 -12.50 2.25
C ILE A 587 44.14 -13.68 1.85
N LEU A 588 42.85 -13.64 2.17
CA LEU A 588 41.89 -14.67 1.80
C LEU A 588 41.79 -14.81 0.28
N LEU A 589 41.69 -13.71 -0.47
CA LEU A 589 41.68 -13.77 -1.93
C LEU A 589 43.00 -14.30 -2.49
N LYS A 590 44.15 -13.78 -2.03
CA LYS A 590 45.48 -14.18 -2.52
C LYS A 590 45.76 -15.68 -2.28
N THR A 591 45.30 -16.23 -1.16
CA THR A 591 45.45 -17.66 -0.86
C THR A 591 44.55 -18.56 -1.73
N GLN A 592 43.41 -18.04 -2.19
CA GLN A 592 42.47 -18.75 -3.05
C GLN A 592 42.67 -18.49 -4.56
N MET A 593 43.46 -17.49 -4.93
CA MET A 593 43.79 -17.16 -6.32
C MET A 593 44.60 -18.29 -6.98
N LYS A 594 43.91 -19.14 -7.74
CA LYS A 594 44.53 -20.08 -8.69
C LYS A 594 44.36 -19.53 -10.10
N MET A 595 45.33 -18.73 -10.53
CA MET A 595 45.32 -18.13 -11.88
C MET A 595 45.42 -19.23 -12.94
N SER A 596 44.39 -19.36 -13.76
CA SER A 596 44.41 -20.33 -14.86
C SER A 596 45.19 -19.78 -16.06
N LEU A 597 45.74 -20.67 -16.90
CA LEU A 597 46.36 -20.27 -18.15
C LEU A 597 45.38 -19.52 -19.07
N LYS A 598 44.09 -19.90 -19.02
CA LYS A 598 43.01 -19.24 -19.76
C LYS A 598 42.83 -17.79 -19.32
N CYS A 599 42.85 -17.53 -18.01
CA CYS A 599 42.81 -16.18 -17.43
C CYS A 599 44.03 -15.34 -17.85
N LEU A 600 45.24 -15.92 -17.76
CA LEU A 600 46.47 -15.23 -18.20
C LEU A 600 46.44 -14.86 -19.69
N ALA A 601 45.95 -15.77 -20.54
CA ALA A 601 45.82 -15.52 -21.97
C ALA A 601 44.79 -14.43 -22.27
N ALA A 602 43.61 -14.46 -21.62
CA ALA A 602 42.59 -13.42 -21.77
C ALA A 602 43.10 -12.04 -21.34
N ARG A 603 43.81 -11.96 -20.20
CA ARG A 603 44.47 -10.73 -19.75
C ARG A 603 45.50 -10.21 -20.74
N ALA A 604 46.34 -11.08 -21.30
CA ALA A 604 47.32 -10.68 -22.30
C ALA A 604 46.65 -10.13 -23.57
N VAL A 605 45.58 -10.78 -24.04
CA VAL A 605 44.77 -10.31 -25.17
C VAL A 605 44.22 -8.91 -24.92
N ARG A 606 43.68 -8.66 -23.72
CA ARG A 606 43.11 -7.36 -23.33
C ARG A 606 44.16 -6.28 -23.12
N GLN A 607 45.24 -6.61 -22.42
CA GLN A 607 46.36 -5.72 -22.14
C GLN A 607 47.07 -5.25 -23.41
N HIS A 608 47.21 -6.13 -24.40
CA HIS A 608 47.84 -5.83 -25.69
C HIS A 608 46.85 -5.43 -26.79
N GLN A 609 45.56 -5.25 -26.46
CA GLN A 609 44.49 -4.87 -27.40
C GLN A 609 44.44 -5.74 -28.67
N ILE A 610 44.72 -7.03 -28.52
CA ILE A 610 44.72 -7.98 -29.63
C ILE A 610 43.29 -8.13 -30.14
N THR A 611 43.07 -8.12 -31.46
CA THR A 611 41.73 -8.34 -32.03
C THR A 611 41.33 -9.81 -31.88
N TYR A 612 40.17 -10.09 -31.25
CA TYR A 612 39.69 -11.47 -31.02
C TYR A 612 38.22 -11.71 -31.42
N ARG A 613 37.44 -10.65 -31.67
CA ARG A 613 36.01 -10.77 -32.03
C ARG A 613 35.82 -11.46 -33.37
N ASN A 614 34.90 -12.41 -33.43
CA ASN A 614 34.65 -13.36 -34.53
C ASN A 614 35.86 -14.25 -34.90
N GLN A 615 36.91 -14.28 -34.07
CA GLN A 615 38.10 -15.13 -34.29
C GLN A 615 38.16 -16.30 -33.29
N ILE A 616 37.43 -16.19 -32.19
CA ILE A 616 37.30 -17.23 -31.16
C ILE A 616 35.80 -17.54 -30.97
N PRO A 617 35.44 -18.70 -30.39
CA PRO A 617 34.06 -18.99 -29.99
C PRO A 617 33.45 -17.84 -29.17
N LYS A 618 32.17 -17.49 -29.43
CA LYS A 618 31.46 -16.41 -28.70
C LYS A 618 31.54 -16.53 -27.16
N THR A 619 31.49 -17.75 -26.65
CA THR A 619 31.64 -18.03 -25.20
C THR A 619 33.02 -17.66 -24.65
N LEU A 620 34.05 -17.65 -25.50
CA LEU A 620 35.39 -17.16 -25.17
C LEU A 620 35.54 -15.65 -25.41
N GLU A 621 34.76 -15.06 -26.31
CA GLU A 621 34.73 -13.60 -26.47
C GLU A 621 34.21 -12.93 -25.19
N GLU A 622 33.08 -13.41 -24.66
CA GLU A 622 32.54 -12.96 -23.37
C GLU A 622 33.56 -13.17 -22.24
N PHE A 623 34.27 -14.31 -22.25
CA PHE A 623 35.33 -14.60 -21.29
C PHE A 623 36.48 -13.59 -21.34
N VAL A 624 36.93 -13.22 -22.54
CA VAL A 624 37.99 -12.22 -22.73
C VAL A 624 37.49 -10.82 -22.38
N GLU A 625 36.21 -10.51 -22.62
CA GLU A 625 35.64 -9.18 -22.38
C GLU A 625 35.60 -8.76 -20.90
N PHE A 626 35.40 -9.70 -19.97
CA PHE A 626 35.34 -9.38 -18.54
C PHE A 626 36.71 -9.36 -17.83
N HIS A 627 37.80 -9.69 -18.54
CA HIS A 627 39.19 -9.44 -18.10
C HIS A 627 39.69 -8.10 -18.66
#